data_AF-A0A4Z1H7S4-F1
#
_entry.id   AF-A0A4Z1H7S4-F1
#
_cell.length_a   1.000
_cell.length_b   1.000
_cell.length_c   1.000
_cell.angle_alpha   90.00
_cell.angle_beta   90.00
_cell.angle_gamma   90.00
#
_symmetry.space_group_name_H-M   'P 1'
#
loop_
_entity.id
_entity.type
_entity.pdbx_description
1 polymer ?
#
loop_
_entity_poly.entity_id
_entity_poly.type
_entity_poly.pdbx_seq_one_letter_code
_entity_poly.pdbx_strand_id
1 'polypeptide(L)'
;MVLANGEVVTTSRSKNADLFKGAAGAMGTLGIATLIELQLIPAKRFVQLTYERKSSVHEAIDGVKKEIGNSTNDYVDGILFSKDFGVVMTGKLTDDKPSTMKEQFFSHARDPWFHLHIQERMNSQSQKSCVDYIPLGEYLFRWDRGGFWMGHQAFQYFPFVPFNRWSRWFLDDFIHTRMLYRALHGTGHSFEHIVQDLSLPYSTAEEFIDYSAAELNIWTLWLCPLREIQAPTFHPSTTLPGQSTRRHLCLQFTTK
;
A
#
# COMPACT_ATOMS: atom_id res chain seq x y z
N MET A 1 8.69 -26.63 8.07
CA MET A 1 7.91 -26.77 6.82
C MET A 1 7.74 -28.24 6.52
N VAL A 2 6.55 -28.67 6.10
CA VAL A 2 6.28 -30.04 5.64
C VAL A 2 6.36 -30.05 4.12
N LEU A 3 7.28 -30.84 3.56
CA LEU A 3 7.48 -30.99 2.12
C LEU A 3 6.47 -31.98 1.53
N ALA A 4 6.39 -32.03 0.19
CA ALA A 4 5.47 -32.91 -0.53
C ALA A 4 5.71 -34.41 -0.28
N ASN A 5 6.94 -34.80 0.07
CA ASN A 5 7.31 -36.18 0.44
C ASN A 5 6.97 -36.52 1.91
N GLY A 6 6.34 -35.60 2.65
CA GLY A 6 6.02 -35.76 4.08
C GLY A 6 7.15 -35.42 5.04
N GLU A 7 8.34 -35.06 4.54
CA GLU A 7 9.47 -34.70 5.38
C GLU A 7 9.25 -33.36 6.09
N VAL A 8 9.60 -33.30 7.38
CA VAL A 8 9.56 -32.07 8.17
C VAL A 8 10.95 -31.44 8.19
N VAL A 9 11.10 -30.31 7.52
CA VAL A 9 12.37 -29.58 7.42
C VAL A 9 12.33 -28.25 8.17
N THR A 10 13.44 -27.91 8.82
CA THR A 10 13.73 -26.55 9.28
C THR A 10 14.51 -25.82 8.20
N THR A 11 14.09 -24.60 7.90
CA THR A 11 14.70 -23.74 6.88
C THR A 11 14.95 -22.35 7.46
N SER A 12 16.10 -21.76 7.16
CA SER A 12 16.57 -20.47 7.67
C SER A 12 17.58 -19.87 6.70
N ARG A 13 18.13 -18.67 7.01
CA ARG A 13 19.17 -18.03 6.20
C ARG A 13 20.44 -18.88 6.04
N SER A 14 20.71 -19.82 6.94
CA SER A 14 21.92 -20.67 6.94
C SER A 14 21.63 -22.16 6.74
N LYS A 15 20.36 -22.59 6.72
CA LYS A 15 19.95 -24.00 6.59
C LYS A 15 18.84 -24.12 5.55
N ASN A 16 19.04 -24.89 4.48
CA ASN A 16 18.11 -24.95 3.34
C ASN A 16 17.74 -23.53 2.85
N ALA A 17 18.75 -22.68 2.64
CA ALA A 17 18.59 -21.23 2.48
C ALA A 17 17.87 -20.85 1.18
N ASP A 18 18.03 -21.67 0.14
CA ASP A 18 17.29 -21.61 -1.12
C ASP A 18 15.79 -21.84 -0.89
N LEU A 19 15.42 -22.88 -0.13
CA LEU A 19 14.04 -23.13 0.28
C LEU A 19 13.50 -22.01 1.17
N PHE A 20 14.30 -21.49 2.11
CA PHE A 20 13.89 -20.38 2.99
C PHE A 20 13.53 -19.14 2.18
N LYS A 21 14.39 -18.80 1.22
CA LYS A 21 14.23 -17.63 0.37
C LYS A 21 13.13 -17.82 -0.67
N GLY A 22 13.07 -18.99 -1.30
CA GLY A 22 12.07 -19.35 -2.29
C GLY A 22 10.67 -19.54 -1.71
N ALA A 23 10.54 -19.91 -0.44
CA ALA A 23 9.24 -20.06 0.22
C ALA A 23 8.46 -18.75 0.31
N ALA A 24 9.15 -17.61 0.39
CA ALA A 24 8.51 -16.30 0.33
C ALA A 24 7.90 -16.08 -1.06
N GLY A 25 6.58 -15.86 -1.11
CA GLY A 25 5.85 -15.68 -2.36
C GLY A 25 5.52 -16.99 -3.11
N ALA A 26 5.91 -18.16 -2.59
CA ALA A 26 5.59 -19.45 -3.23
C ALA A 26 4.15 -19.91 -3.03
N MET A 27 3.30 -19.16 -2.30
CA MET A 27 1.87 -19.47 -2.11
C MET A 27 1.59 -20.93 -1.68
N GLY A 28 2.49 -21.52 -0.88
CA GLY A 28 2.37 -22.89 -0.37
C GLY A 28 2.83 -23.99 -1.34
N THR A 29 3.30 -23.67 -2.55
CA THR A 29 3.73 -24.66 -3.56
C THR A 29 4.91 -25.52 -3.10
N LEU A 30 5.87 -24.94 -2.35
CA LEU A 30 7.06 -25.67 -1.88
C LEU A 30 6.81 -26.55 -0.65
N GLY A 31 5.67 -26.37 0.02
CA GLY A 31 5.34 -27.08 1.25
C GLY A 31 4.50 -26.23 2.20
N ILE A 32 4.08 -26.85 3.30
CA ILE A 32 3.23 -26.24 4.31
C ILE A 32 4.10 -25.67 5.43
N ALA A 33 4.06 -24.35 5.62
CA ALA A 33 4.70 -23.70 6.75
C ALA A 33 3.90 -23.97 8.04
N THR A 34 4.50 -24.70 8.98
CA THR A 34 3.86 -25.10 10.24
C THR A 34 4.34 -24.30 11.46
N LEU A 35 5.52 -23.68 11.36
CA LEU A 35 6.13 -22.88 12.41
C LEU A 35 6.99 -21.79 11.76
N ILE A 36 6.90 -20.56 12.28
CA ILE A 36 7.67 -19.41 11.81
C ILE A 36 8.25 -18.70 13.03
N GLU A 37 9.56 -18.41 12.98
CA GLU A 37 10.21 -17.51 13.92
C GLU A 37 10.20 -16.09 13.32
N LEU A 38 9.68 -15.12 14.08
CA LEU A 38 9.56 -13.73 13.63
C LEU A 38 10.49 -12.84 14.47
N GLN A 39 11.37 -12.11 13.78
CA GLN A 39 12.15 -11.05 14.42
C GLN A 39 11.25 -9.83 14.63
N LEU A 40 10.94 -9.52 15.89
CA LEU A 40 10.12 -8.36 16.24
C LEU A 40 10.97 -7.10 16.37
N ILE A 41 10.31 -5.96 16.19
CA ILE A 41 10.83 -4.63 16.52
C ILE A 41 10.02 -4.03 17.68
N PRO A 42 10.61 -3.15 18.52
CA PRO A 42 9.87 -2.48 19.58
C PRO A 42 8.70 -1.66 19.00
N ALA A 43 7.50 -1.89 19.51
CA ALA A 43 6.34 -1.08 19.15
C ALA A 43 6.42 0.29 19.82
N LYS A 44 6.03 1.33 19.08
CA LYS A 44 5.85 2.69 19.59
C LYS A 44 4.37 3.04 19.62
N ARG A 45 4.00 4.06 20.40
CA ARG A 45 2.58 4.44 20.56
C ARG A 45 1.98 5.01 19.27
N PHE A 46 2.75 5.80 18.53
CA PHE A 46 2.29 6.54 17.36
C PHE A 46 3.23 6.40 16.19
N VAL A 47 2.69 6.68 15.01
CA VAL A 47 3.43 7.08 13.82
C VAL A 47 3.20 8.57 13.63
N GLN A 48 4.27 9.36 13.71
CA GLN A 48 4.27 10.74 13.22
C GLN A 48 4.35 10.67 11.70
N LEU A 49 3.23 10.88 11.02
CA LEU A 49 3.13 10.81 9.57
C LEU A 49 3.16 12.21 8.99
N THR A 50 4.17 12.47 8.16
CA THR A 50 4.30 13.72 7.41
C THR A 50 3.81 13.50 5.99
N TYR A 51 2.92 14.36 5.53
CA TYR A 51 2.45 14.43 4.14
C TYR A 51 3.17 15.57 3.44
N GLU A 52 3.69 15.34 2.24
CA GLU A 52 4.33 16.34 1.41
C GLU A 52 3.69 16.35 0.03
N ARG A 53 3.07 17.47 -0.35
CA ARG A 53 2.42 17.62 -1.66
C ARG A 53 3.48 17.72 -2.75
N LYS A 54 3.22 17.07 -3.87
CA LYS A 54 4.03 17.12 -5.10
C LYS A 54 3.16 17.56 -6.27
N SER A 55 3.73 18.38 -7.14
CA SER A 55 3.03 19.01 -8.27
C SER A 55 3.08 18.19 -9.56
N SER A 56 3.78 17.06 -9.55
CA SER A 56 3.86 16.17 -10.71
C SER A 56 4.12 14.72 -10.30
N VAL A 57 3.87 13.80 -11.23
CA VAL A 57 4.27 12.39 -11.12
C VAL A 57 5.79 12.28 -10.89
N HIS A 58 6.58 13.01 -11.67
CA HIS A 58 8.03 13.07 -11.53
C HIS A 58 8.47 13.41 -10.10
N GLU A 59 7.97 14.52 -9.55
CA GLU A 59 8.32 14.98 -8.21
C GLU A 59 7.88 14.00 -7.11
N ALA A 60 6.78 13.27 -7.31
CA ALA A 60 6.33 12.23 -6.39
C ALA A 60 7.25 11.02 -6.40
N ILE A 61 7.62 10.53 -7.58
CA ILE A 61 8.55 9.41 -7.73
C ILE A 61 9.92 9.75 -7.13
N ASP A 62 10.46 10.93 -7.46
CA ASP A 62 11.74 11.39 -6.93
C ASP A 62 11.70 11.64 -5.43
N GLY A 63 10.58 12.18 -4.93
CA GLY A 63 10.34 12.36 -3.50
C GLY A 63 10.36 11.02 -2.74
N VAL A 64 9.61 10.02 -3.22
CA VAL A 64 9.64 8.66 -2.65
C VAL A 64 11.05 8.09 -2.69
N LYS A 65 11.74 8.18 -3.84
CA LYS A 65 13.10 7.67 -4.02
C LYS A 65 14.10 8.29 -3.05
N LYS A 66 14.01 9.60 -2.84
CA LYS A 66 14.82 10.37 -1.89
C LYS A 66 14.56 9.90 -0.46
N GLU A 67 13.30 9.81 -0.05
CA GLU A 67 12.94 9.51 1.35
C GLU A 67 13.24 8.07 1.77
N ILE A 68 13.31 7.12 0.84
CA ILE A 68 13.84 5.76 1.12
C ILE A 68 15.33 5.79 1.48
N GLY A 69 16.08 6.76 0.95
CA GLY A 69 17.49 6.96 1.29
C GLY A 69 17.69 7.52 2.70
N ASN A 70 16.64 8.04 3.33
CA ASN A 70 16.68 8.65 4.63
C ASN A 70 16.41 7.59 5.73
N SER A 71 17.48 7.17 6.41
CA SER A 71 17.41 6.15 7.47
C SER A 71 16.64 6.59 8.73
N THR A 72 16.19 7.84 8.80
CA THR A 72 15.36 8.32 9.91
C THR A 72 13.87 8.04 9.70
N ASN A 73 13.46 7.59 8.51
CA ASN A 73 12.10 7.22 8.21
C ASN A 73 11.89 5.72 8.47
N ASP A 74 10.88 5.39 9.26
CA ASP A 74 10.45 3.99 9.49
C ASP A 74 9.50 3.52 8.37
N TYR A 75 8.73 4.45 7.80
CA TYR A 75 7.80 4.19 6.71
C TYR A 75 7.94 5.25 5.62
N VAL A 76 7.87 4.81 4.36
CA VAL A 76 7.80 5.68 3.20
C VAL A 76 6.72 5.15 2.27
N ASP A 77 5.85 6.04 1.83
CA ASP A 77 4.70 5.73 1.00
C ASP A 77 4.42 6.93 0.07
N GLY A 78 3.66 6.74 -1.01
CA GLY A 78 3.20 7.81 -1.86
C GLY A 78 1.85 7.50 -2.50
N ILE A 79 1.12 8.54 -2.88
CA ILE A 79 -0.17 8.42 -3.53
C ILE A 79 -0.30 9.49 -4.61
N LEU A 80 -0.86 9.12 -5.77
CA LEU A 80 -1.16 10.05 -6.86
C LEU A 80 -2.66 10.12 -7.08
N PHE A 81 -3.23 11.32 -7.00
CA PHE A 81 -4.64 11.59 -7.27
C PHE A 81 -4.87 12.07 -8.71
N SER A 82 -3.85 12.66 -9.33
CA SER A 82 -3.82 13.11 -10.73
C SER A 82 -2.37 13.30 -11.19
N LYS A 83 -2.18 13.69 -12.46
CA LYS A 83 -0.84 14.01 -13.01
C LYS A 83 -0.13 15.14 -12.27
N ASP A 84 -0.89 16.06 -11.68
CA ASP A 84 -0.45 17.29 -11.02
C ASP A 84 -0.70 17.31 -9.50
N PHE A 85 -1.14 16.18 -8.95
CA PHE A 85 -1.39 16.02 -7.51
C PHE A 85 -0.89 14.67 -7.00
N GLY A 86 0.33 14.70 -6.47
CA GLY A 86 0.89 13.62 -5.66
C GLY A 86 1.06 14.01 -4.20
N VAL A 87 1.15 13.02 -3.33
CA VAL A 87 1.56 13.18 -1.94
C VAL A 87 2.56 12.10 -1.58
N VAL A 88 3.73 12.51 -1.08
CA VAL A 88 4.72 11.62 -0.47
C VAL A 88 4.51 11.62 1.04
N MET A 89 4.50 10.44 1.64
CA MET A 89 4.24 10.23 3.05
C MET A 89 5.45 9.59 3.72
N THR A 90 5.93 10.21 4.79
CA THR A 90 7.04 9.68 5.61
C THR A 90 6.60 9.51 7.05
N GLY A 91 6.78 8.32 7.59
CA GLY A 91 6.36 7.95 8.94
C GLY A 91 7.56 7.72 9.85
N LYS A 92 7.48 8.24 11.08
CA LYS A 92 8.42 7.97 12.16
C LYS A 92 7.71 7.39 13.38
N LEU A 93 8.20 6.27 13.89
CA LEU A 93 7.72 5.63 15.10
C LEU A 93 8.12 6.49 16.31
N THR A 94 7.14 6.84 17.14
CA THR A 94 7.36 7.72 18.30
C THR A 94 6.43 7.37 19.46
N ASP A 95 6.93 7.49 20.69
CA ASP A 95 6.11 7.43 21.90
C ASP A 95 5.52 8.79 22.28
N ASP A 96 6.08 9.86 21.68
CA ASP A 96 5.79 11.24 22.00
C ASP A 96 4.89 11.87 20.94
N LYS A 97 3.92 12.65 21.44
CA LYS A 97 3.03 13.49 20.64
C LYS A 97 2.89 14.84 21.36
N PRO A 98 3.03 15.98 20.66
CA PRO A 98 2.77 17.29 21.26
C PRO A 98 1.37 17.36 21.88
N SER A 99 1.25 17.99 23.05
CA SER A 99 -0.04 18.14 23.74
C SER A 99 -1.06 18.96 22.94
N THR A 100 -0.58 19.83 22.04
CA THR A 100 -1.39 20.66 21.15
C THR A 100 -1.96 19.89 19.95
N MET A 101 -1.39 18.74 19.59
CA MET A 101 -1.80 17.95 18.44
C MET A 101 -2.82 16.89 18.84
N LYS A 102 -3.88 16.74 18.02
CA LYS A 102 -4.86 15.65 18.19
C LYS A 102 -4.37 14.38 17.51
N GLU A 103 -4.82 13.25 18.03
CA GLU A 103 -4.64 11.94 17.40
C GLU A 103 -5.58 11.81 16.21
N GLN A 104 -5.09 11.19 15.13
CA GLN A 104 -5.87 10.91 13.94
C GLN A 104 -6.20 9.41 13.88
N PHE A 105 -7.48 9.10 13.69
CA PHE A 105 -8.03 7.75 13.59
C PHE A 105 -8.65 7.53 12.20
N PHE A 106 -8.73 6.27 11.78
CA PHE A 106 -9.28 5.86 10.50
C PHE A 106 -10.21 4.64 10.58
N SER A 107 -10.21 3.94 11.72
CA SER A 107 -10.97 2.70 11.90
C SER A 107 -12.44 2.90 12.29
N HIS A 108 -12.83 4.04 12.88
CA HIS A 108 -14.21 4.22 13.33
C HIS A 108 -15.14 4.61 12.17
N ALA A 109 -16.42 4.23 12.28
CA ALA A 109 -17.44 4.52 11.28
C ALA A 109 -17.59 6.01 10.91
N ARG A 110 -17.23 6.93 11.83
CA ARG A 110 -17.31 8.38 11.61
C ARG A 110 -16.02 8.99 11.04
N ASP A 111 -14.92 8.24 11.05
CA ASP A 111 -13.62 8.73 10.61
C ASP A 111 -13.62 8.92 9.08
N PRO A 112 -12.71 9.73 8.52
CA PRO A 112 -12.49 9.74 7.08
C PRO A 112 -11.85 8.43 6.63
N TRP A 113 -12.00 8.08 5.34
CA TRP A 113 -11.14 7.08 4.73
C TRP A 113 -9.77 7.71 4.49
N PHE A 114 -8.69 6.93 4.63
CA PHE A 114 -7.33 7.46 4.65
C PHE A 114 -6.97 8.27 3.39
N HIS A 115 -7.29 7.78 2.19
CA HIS A 115 -7.00 8.53 0.96
C HIS A 115 -7.79 9.84 0.84
N LEU A 116 -9.06 9.86 1.29
CA LEU A 116 -9.88 11.08 1.27
C LEU A 116 -9.34 12.11 2.25
N HIS A 117 -8.88 11.66 3.43
CA HIS A 117 -8.23 12.51 4.42
C HIS A 117 -6.97 13.16 3.86
N ILE A 118 -6.11 12.38 3.20
CA ILE A 118 -4.91 12.92 2.53
C ILE A 118 -5.31 13.94 1.47
N GLN A 119 -6.28 13.58 0.61
CA GLN A 119 -6.74 14.43 -0.47
C GLN A 119 -7.26 15.77 0.05
N GLU A 120 -8.09 15.75 1.10
CA GLU A 120 -8.64 16.95 1.74
C GLU A 120 -7.55 17.80 2.40
N ARG A 121 -6.67 17.18 3.19
CA ARG A 121 -5.58 17.87 3.90
C ARG A 121 -4.58 18.53 2.97
N MET A 122 -4.36 17.93 1.79
CA MET A 122 -3.35 18.38 0.82
C MET A 122 -3.97 19.02 -0.43
N ASN A 123 -5.27 19.33 -0.45
CA ASN A 123 -5.96 19.85 -1.63
C ASN A 123 -5.43 21.22 -2.08
N SER A 124 -5.07 22.08 -1.12
CA SER A 124 -4.55 23.42 -1.43
C SER A 124 -3.11 23.36 -1.92
N GLN A 125 -2.83 24.01 -3.07
CA GLN A 125 -1.46 24.19 -3.56
C GLN A 125 -0.55 24.97 -2.59
N SER A 126 -1.13 25.83 -1.74
CA SER A 126 -0.38 26.53 -0.69
C SER A 126 0.05 25.61 0.45
N GLN A 127 -0.64 24.48 0.66
CA GLN A 127 -0.32 23.50 1.68
C GLN A 127 0.78 22.57 1.17
N LYS A 128 2.04 22.91 1.50
CA LYS A 128 3.20 22.10 1.08
C LYS A 128 3.36 20.83 1.91
N SER A 129 3.13 20.92 3.22
CA SER A 129 3.28 19.77 4.12
C SER A 129 2.38 19.89 5.33
N CYS A 130 1.92 18.76 5.86
CA CYS A 130 1.26 18.68 7.17
C CYS A 130 1.68 17.40 7.90
N VAL A 131 1.34 17.32 9.19
CA VAL A 131 1.70 16.19 10.06
C VAL A 131 0.48 15.71 10.82
N ASP A 132 0.30 14.39 10.90
CA ASP A 132 -0.62 13.73 11.82
C ASP A 132 0.15 12.83 12.79
N TYR A 133 -0.44 12.61 13.97
CA TYR A 133 0.01 11.59 14.90
C TYR A 133 -1.06 10.51 14.95
N ILE A 134 -0.72 9.34 14.42
CA ILE A 134 -1.66 8.24 14.22
C ILE A 134 -1.26 7.12 15.18
N PRO A 135 -2.15 6.60 16.04
CA PRO A 135 -1.86 5.42 16.84
C PRO A 135 -1.33 4.27 15.97
N LEU A 136 -0.33 3.51 16.44
CA LEU A 136 0.36 2.54 15.59
C LEU A 136 -0.59 1.53 14.92
N GLY A 137 -1.58 1.02 15.66
CA GLY A 137 -2.59 0.12 15.10
C GLY A 137 -3.41 0.76 13.97
N GLU A 138 -3.87 2.00 14.18
CA GLU A 138 -4.59 2.78 13.17
C GLU A 138 -3.74 2.98 11.91
N TYR A 139 -2.45 3.25 12.06
CA TYR A 139 -1.56 3.43 10.93
C TYR A 139 -1.36 2.14 10.12
N LEU A 140 -1.19 1.01 10.80
CA LEU A 140 -0.98 -0.29 10.14
C LEU A 140 -2.23 -0.76 9.37
N PHE A 141 -3.43 -0.44 9.85
CA PHE A 141 -4.69 -0.82 9.23
C PHE A 141 -5.42 0.32 8.49
N ARG A 142 -4.75 1.47 8.27
CA ARG A 142 -5.33 2.69 7.69
C ARG A 142 -6.05 2.51 6.35
N TRP A 143 -5.66 1.50 5.58
CA TRP A 143 -6.22 1.20 4.26
C TRP A 143 -7.44 0.26 4.30
N ASP A 144 -7.73 -0.38 5.44
CA ASP A 144 -8.77 -1.40 5.53
C ASP A 144 -10.16 -0.83 5.30
N ARG A 145 -10.43 0.34 5.89
CA ARG A 145 -11.71 1.01 5.75
C ARG A 145 -11.81 1.71 4.39
N GLY A 146 -12.74 1.25 3.56
CA GLY A 146 -12.88 1.65 2.17
C GLY A 146 -12.08 0.79 1.19
N GLY A 147 -11.35 -0.24 1.65
CA GLY A 147 -10.52 -1.09 0.79
C GLY A 147 -9.61 -0.26 -0.11
N PHE A 148 -8.73 0.54 0.50
CA PHE A 148 -8.00 1.63 -0.15
C PHE A 148 -8.94 2.73 -0.68
N TRP A 149 -9.17 2.78 -1.99
CA TRP A 149 -10.14 3.65 -2.67
C TRP A 149 -11.21 2.85 -3.43
N MET A 150 -11.18 1.51 -3.34
CA MET A 150 -12.10 0.63 -4.06
C MET A 150 -13.53 0.74 -3.56
N GLY A 151 -13.73 1.07 -2.28
CA GLY A 151 -15.04 1.29 -1.72
C GLY A 151 -15.84 2.35 -2.48
N HIS A 152 -15.18 3.34 -3.10
CA HIS A 152 -15.85 4.34 -3.94
C HIS A 152 -16.55 3.71 -5.15
N GLN A 153 -16.00 2.63 -5.73
CA GLN A 153 -16.60 1.93 -6.85
C GLN A 153 -17.93 1.26 -6.48
N ALA A 154 -18.07 0.79 -5.23
CA ALA A 154 -19.35 0.25 -4.75
C ALA A 154 -20.46 1.32 -4.77
N PHE A 155 -20.15 2.58 -4.44
CA PHE A 155 -21.12 3.69 -4.52
C PHE A 155 -21.42 4.09 -5.97
N GLN A 156 -20.45 3.97 -6.88
CA GLN A 156 -20.70 4.18 -8.31
C GLN A 156 -21.61 3.10 -8.90
N TYR A 157 -21.52 1.86 -8.40
CA TYR A 157 -22.38 0.75 -8.80
C TYR A 157 -23.82 0.92 -8.30
N PHE A 158 -24.01 1.45 -7.09
CA PHE A 158 -25.32 1.76 -6.52
C PHE A 158 -25.61 3.27 -6.58
N PRO A 159 -25.99 3.84 -7.74
CA PRO A 159 -26.06 5.29 -7.95
C PRO A 159 -27.08 6.00 -7.06
N PHE A 160 -28.04 5.28 -6.47
CA PHE A 160 -29.01 5.82 -5.52
C PHE A 160 -28.44 5.99 -4.09
N VAL A 161 -27.27 5.42 -3.80
CA VAL A 161 -26.55 5.60 -2.54
C VAL A 161 -25.53 6.73 -2.73
N PRO A 162 -25.75 7.93 -2.17
CA PRO A 162 -24.82 9.03 -2.36
C PRO A 162 -23.49 8.73 -1.69
N PHE A 163 -22.36 9.14 -2.28
CA PHE A 163 -21.05 9.04 -1.63
C PHE A 163 -20.81 10.24 -0.70
N ASN A 164 -21.20 10.12 0.58
CA ASN A 164 -21.03 11.19 1.56
C ASN A 164 -20.72 10.61 2.96
N ARG A 165 -20.51 11.48 3.95
CA ARG A 165 -20.15 11.05 5.32
C ARG A 165 -21.24 10.20 5.97
N TRP A 166 -22.52 10.49 5.71
CA TRP A 166 -23.62 9.75 6.32
C TRP A 166 -23.73 8.33 5.75
N SER A 167 -23.67 8.17 4.43
CA SER A 167 -23.77 6.84 3.80
C SER A 167 -22.58 5.95 4.13
N ARG A 168 -21.36 6.50 4.16
CA ARG A 168 -20.17 5.77 4.62
C ARG A 168 -20.27 5.33 6.08
N TRP A 169 -20.81 6.18 6.95
CA TRP A 169 -21.07 5.82 8.34
C TRP A 169 -22.16 4.76 8.48
N PHE A 170 -23.24 4.86 7.70
CA PHE A 170 -24.37 3.93 7.76
C PHE A 170 -24.02 2.55 7.20
N LEU A 171 -23.22 2.49 6.14
CA LEU A 171 -22.81 1.26 5.47
C LEU A 171 -21.47 0.71 5.95
N ASP A 172 -21.01 1.14 7.14
CA ASP A 172 -19.64 0.91 7.61
C ASP A 172 -19.22 -0.57 7.58
N ASP A 173 -20.10 -1.45 8.05
CA ASP A 173 -19.86 -2.90 8.10
C ASP A 173 -19.60 -3.50 6.70
N PHE A 174 -20.12 -2.89 5.63
CA PHE A 174 -20.01 -3.37 4.25
C PHE A 174 -18.78 -2.84 3.50
N ILE A 175 -18.19 -1.74 3.98
CA ILE A 175 -17.11 -1.02 3.28
C ILE A 175 -15.71 -1.34 3.81
N HIS A 176 -15.58 -2.37 4.66
CA HIS A 176 -14.29 -2.93 5.06
C HIS A 176 -13.78 -3.92 4.01
N THR A 177 -12.46 -4.01 3.83
CA THR A 177 -11.80 -4.87 2.82
C THR A 177 -12.37 -6.28 2.81
N ARG A 178 -12.51 -6.92 3.98
CA ARG A 178 -13.03 -8.29 4.07
C ARG A 178 -14.42 -8.46 3.45
N MET A 179 -15.33 -7.51 3.68
CA MET A 179 -16.70 -7.58 3.14
C MET A 179 -16.75 -7.19 1.68
N LEU A 180 -15.98 -6.19 1.25
CA LEU A 180 -15.84 -5.82 -0.15
C LEU A 180 -15.35 -7.01 -0.99
N TYR A 181 -14.29 -7.70 -0.55
CA TYR A 181 -13.78 -8.89 -1.24
C TYR A 181 -14.77 -10.06 -1.23
N ARG A 182 -15.45 -10.29 -0.11
CA ARG A 182 -16.47 -11.34 -0.03
C ARG A 182 -17.63 -11.06 -1.00
N ALA A 183 -18.07 -9.81 -1.10
CA ALA A 183 -19.08 -9.40 -2.07
C ALA A 183 -18.56 -9.58 -3.51
N LEU A 184 -17.37 -9.08 -3.82
CA LEU A 184 -16.74 -9.17 -5.14
C LEU A 184 -16.66 -10.61 -5.66
N HIS A 185 -16.24 -11.55 -4.82
CA HIS A 185 -16.19 -12.98 -5.18
C HIS A 185 -17.57 -13.63 -5.20
N GLY A 186 -18.46 -13.26 -4.27
CA GLY A 186 -19.80 -13.84 -4.16
C GLY A 186 -20.74 -13.43 -5.29
N THR A 187 -20.55 -12.25 -5.89
CA THR A 187 -21.38 -11.75 -6.99
C THR A 187 -20.81 -12.04 -8.38
N GLY A 188 -19.63 -12.68 -8.47
CA GLY A 188 -18.92 -12.89 -9.74
C GLY A 188 -18.36 -11.61 -10.38
N HIS A 189 -18.44 -10.46 -9.70
CA HIS A 189 -17.93 -9.18 -10.22
C HIS A 189 -16.40 -9.08 -10.13
N SER A 190 -15.72 -10.08 -9.57
CA SER A 190 -14.26 -10.19 -9.67
C SER A 190 -13.74 -10.25 -11.12
N PHE A 191 -14.61 -10.53 -12.10
CA PHE A 191 -14.26 -10.52 -13.53
C PHE A 191 -14.44 -9.15 -14.20
N GLU A 192 -15.11 -8.20 -13.56
CA GLU A 192 -15.35 -6.85 -14.09
C GLU A 192 -14.34 -5.81 -13.56
N HIS A 193 -13.48 -6.23 -12.64
CA HIS A 193 -12.49 -5.37 -12.00
C HIS A 193 -11.16 -6.09 -11.94
N ILE A 194 -10.10 -5.41 -12.40
CA ILE A 194 -8.74 -5.94 -12.34
C ILE A 194 -7.95 -5.06 -11.38
N VAL A 195 -7.58 -5.60 -10.24
CA VAL A 195 -6.60 -4.98 -9.34
C VAL A 195 -5.22 -5.48 -9.77
N GLN A 196 -4.30 -4.56 -10.09
CA GLN A 196 -2.95 -4.88 -10.53
C GLN A 196 -1.92 -4.20 -9.65
N ASP A 197 -0.99 -5.02 -9.16
CA ASP A 197 0.23 -4.57 -8.47
C ASP A 197 1.42 -4.82 -9.40
N LEU A 198 2.06 -3.75 -9.87
CA LEU A 198 3.21 -3.82 -10.77
C LEU A 198 4.48 -3.29 -10.09
N SER A 199 5.51 -4.13 -10.01
CA SER A 199 6.85 -3.68 -9.59
C SER A 199 7.62 -3.17 -10.80
N LEU A 200 7.88 -1.87 -10.83
CA LEU A 200 8.53 -1.18 -11.95
C LEU A 200 9.86 -0.57 -11.52
N PRO A 201 10.91 -0.61 -12.37
CA PRO A 201 12.10 0.18 -12.13
C PRO A 201 11.76 1.68 -12.08
N TYR A 202 12.40 2.43 -11.16
CA TYR A 202 12.20 3.88 -11.07
C TYR A 202 12.42 4.61 -12.40
N SER A 203 13.32 4.10 -13.26
CA SER A 203 13.65 4.70 -14.56
C SER A 203 12.51 4.69 -15.57
N THR A 204 11.53 3.78 -15.42
CA THR A 204 10.41 3.60 -16.36
C THR A 204 9.04 3.80 -15.71
N ALA A 205 9.00 4.01 -14.39
CA ALA A 205 7.76 4.14 -13.65
C ALA A 205 6.95 5.38 -14.10
N GLU A 206 7.61 6.50 -14.36
CA GLU A 206 6.95 7.73 -14.82
C GLU A 206 6.30 7.54 -16.20
N GLU A 207 7.07 7.01 -17.17
CA GLU A 207 6.58 6.72 -18.52
C GLU A 207 5.36 5.79 -18.49
N PHE A 208 5.39 4.76 -17.64
CA PHE A 208 4.26 3.85 -17.48
C PHE A 208 3.03 4.55 -16.90
N ILE A 209 3.19 5.39 -15.87
CA ILE A 209 2.08 6.16 -15.30
C ILE A 209 1.49 7.11 -16.33
N ASP A 210 2.33 7.77 -17.12
CA ASP A 210 1.87 8.67 -18.17
C ASP A 210 1.09 7.94 -19.26
N TYR A 211 1.55 6.76 -19.66
CA TYR A 211 0.82 5.87 -20.55
C TYR A 211 -0.53 5.43 -19.95
N SER A 212 -0.55 4.92 -18.72
CA SER A 212 -1.80 4.50 -18.05
C SER A 212 -2.78 5.66 -17.90
N ALA A 213 -2.29 6.87 -17.61
CA ALA A 213 -3.13 8.06 -17.51
C ALA A 213 -3.69 8.50 -18.88
N ALA A 214 -2.91 8.37 -19.96
CA ALA A 214 -3.35 8.71 -21.32
C ALA A 214 -4.37 7.72 -21.88
N GLU A 215 -4.12 6.42 -21.71
CA GLU A 215 -4.95 5.36 -22.30
C GLU A 215 -6.17 5.02 -21.44
N LEU A 216 -6.02 5.01 -20.11
CA LEU A 216 -7.03 4.47 -19.19
C LEU A 216 -7.56 5.51 -18.20
N ASN A 217 -6.86 6.63 -18.02
CA ASN A 217 -7.19 7.71 -17.08
C ASN A 217 -7.51 7.19 -15.66
N ILE A 218 -6.67 6.27 -15.17
CA ILE A 218 -6.87 5.61 -13.88
C ILE A 218 -6.24 6.43 -12.75
N TRP A 219 -7.07 6.81 -11.79
CA TRP A 219 -6.70 7.41 -10.51
C TRP A 219 -7.61 6.83 -9.43
N THR A 220 -7.18 6.64 -8.19
CA THR A 220 -5.90 6.99 -7.55
C THR A 220 -4.84 5.89 -7.74
N LEU A 221 -3.54 6.23 -7.68
CA LEU A 221 -2.43 5.27 -7.74
C LEU A 221 -1.64 5.26 -6.42
N TRP A 222 -1.26 4.08 -5.94
CA TRP A 222 -0.40 3.94 -4.75
C TRP A 222 1.04 3.64 -5.13
N LEU A 223 1.96 4.42 -4.58
CA LEU A 223 3.39 4.37 -4.82
C LEU A 223 4.06 3.71 -3.62
N CYS A 224 4.20 2.37 -3.66
CA CYS A 224 4.81 1.62 -2.57
C CYS A 224 6.26 1.27 -2.93
N PRO A 225 7.27 1.84 -2.25
CA PRO A 225 8.66 1.54 -2.57
C PRO A 225 9.02 0.09 -2.21
N LEU A 226 9.60 -0.63 -3.17
CA LEU A 226 9.97 -2.03 -2.99
C LEU A 226 11.48 -2.22 -3.07
N ARG A 227 11.96 -3.14 -2.22
CA ARG A 227 13.31 -3.68 -2.38
C ARG A 227 13.31 -4.65 -3.57
N GLU A 228 14.39 -4.61 -4.33
CA GLU A 228 14.62 -5.58 -5.40
C GLU A 228 14.54 -7.01 -4.85
N ILE A 229 13.80 -7.86 -5.56
CA ILE A 229 13.67 -9.28 -5.22
C ILE A 229 14.88 -10.00 -5.80
N GLN A 230 15.66 -10.64 -4.93
CA GLN A 230 16.81 -11.44 -5.35
C GLN A 230 16.40 -12.89 -5.61
N ALA A 231 16.96 -13.52 -6.64
CA ALA A 231 16.77 -14.94 -6.92
C ALA A 231 17.32 -15.85 -5.77
N PRO A 232 16.78 -17.07 -5.59
CA PRO A 232 15.60 -17.62 -6.26
C PRO A 232 14.30 -16.96 -5.79
N THR A 233 13.35 -16.74 -6.71
CA THR A 233 12.03 -16.21 -6.41
C THR A 233 10.98 -16.81 -7.35
N PHE A 234 9.76 -17.02 -6.85
CA PHE A 234 8.60 -17.42 -7.65
C PHE A 234 7.83 -16.21 -8.21
N HIS A 235 8.25 -14.99 -7.88
CA HIS A 235 7.64 -13.80 -8.46
C HIS A 235 7.97 -13.74 -9.96
N PRO A 236 6.95 -13.70 -10.84
CA PRO A 236 7.18 -13.61 -12.27
C PRO A 236 7.92 -12.30 -12.56
N SER A 237 9.01 -12.38 -13.32
CA SER A 237 9.82 -11.22 -13.72
C SER A 237 10.12 -11.30 -15.21
N THR A 238 9.95 -10.17 -15.89
CA THR A 238 10.30 -10.00 -17.31
C THR A 238 11.74 -9.51 -17.49
N THR A 239 12.43 -9.20 -16.39
CA THR A 239 13.84 -8.83 -16.34
C THR A 239 14.61 -9.84 -15.50
N LEU A 240 15.86 -10.15 -15.88
CA LEU A 240 16.68 -11.11 -15.14
C LEU A 240 16.99 -10.56 -13.73
N PRO A 241 16.67 -11.30 -12.65
CA PRO A 241 16.99 -10.86 -11.29
C PRO A 241 18.50 -10.66 -11.10
N GLY A 242 18.92 -9.51 -10.55
CA GLY A 242 20.29 -9.30 -10.06
C GLY A 242 21.36 -8.80 -11.05
N GLN A 243 21.01 -8.37 -12.27
CA GLN A 243 22.01 -7.76 -13.17
C GLN A 243 22.23 -6.25 -12.97
N SER A 244 21.45 -5.58 -12.13
CA SER A 244 21.62 -4.16 -11.86
C SER A 244 21.08 -3.81 -10.48
N THR A 245 21.86 -3.11 -9.66
CA THR A 245 21.43 -2.50 -8.38
C THR A 245 20.33 -1.47 -8.62
N ARG A 246 19.08 -1.90 -8.85
CA ARG A 246 17.95 -1.01 -9.16
C ARG A 246 16.86 -1.20 -8.11
N ARG A 247 16.56 -0.14 -7.38
CA ARG A 247 15.36 -0.07 -6.53
C ARG A 247 14.12 -0.09 -7.44
N HIS A 248 13.02 -0.63 -6.94
CA HIS A 248 11.76 -0.73 -7.69
C HIS A 248 10.67 0.05 -6.96
N LEU A 249 9.66 0.48 -7.71
CA LEU A 249 8.44 1.10 -7.21
C LEU A 249 7.28 0.16 -7.55
N CYS A 250 6.54 -0.30 -6.53
CA CYS A 250 5.25 -0.91 -6.76
C CYS A 250 4.25 0.19 -7.11
N LEU A 251 3.52 -0.01 -8.20
CA LEU A 251 2.30 0.71 -8.52
C LEU A 251 1.13 -0.24 -8.30
N GLN A 252 0.24 0.13 -7.39
CA GLN A 252 -1.07 -0.51 -7.31
C GLN A 252 -2.12 0.38 -7.99
N PHE A 253 -2.86 -0.21 -8.93
CA PHE A 253 -3.97 0.43 -9.61
C PHE A 253 -5.08 -0.58 -9.91
N THR A 254 -6.28 -0.06 -10.14
CA THR A 254 -7.44 -0.89 -10.48
C THR A 254 -8.03 -0.42 -11.80
N THR A 255 -8.14 -1.32 -12.77
CA THR A 255 -8.83 -1.09 -14.03
C THR A 255 -10.24 -1.70 -13.96
N LYS A 256 -11.16 -1.14 -14.75
CA LYS A 256 -12.39 -1.83 -15.16
C LYS A 256 -12.14 -2.57 -16.47
#